data_AF-A0AAN9IF32-F1
#
_entry.id   AF-A0AAN9IF32-F1
#
_cell.length_a   1.000
_cell.length_b   1.000
_cell.length_c   1.000
_cell.angle_alpha   90.00
_cell.angle_beta   90.00
_cell.angle_gamma   90.00
#
_symmetry.space_group_name_H-M   'P 1'
#
loop_
_entity.id
_entity.type
_entity.pdbx_description
1 polymer ?
#
loop_
_entity_poly.entity_id
_entity_poly.type
_entity_poly.pdbx_seq_one_letter_code
_entity_poly.pdbx_strand_id
1 'polypeptide(L)'
;MANIRALTFFILFCLLVTHHPYLTNASRHHHHHRRHHPEYNPSGNHGILTVNNFARGGDGGGPSECDGKFHPLPERVVALSSEWFNNGVLCGQRIRIKAKNGRSAVAKVVDECDTGRGCKHNIVDASKNVWKELGLNIDDGEVPIIWTKI
;
A
#
# COMPACT_ATOMS: atom_id res chain seq x y z
N MET A 1 38.37 -14.37 -53.12
CA MET A 1 38.03 -12.97 -53.48
C MET A 1 36.63 -12.71 -52.98
N ALA A 2 36.52 -12.03 -51.84
CA ALA A 2 35.26 -11.81 -51.14
C ALA A 2 34.39 -10.80 -51.90
N ASN A 3 33.09 -11.04 -51.91
CA ASN A 3 32.11 -10.37 -52.74
C ASN A 3 31.82 -8.96 -52.19
N ILE A 4 32.61 -7.97 -52.62
CA ILE A 4 32.60 -6.56 -52.14
C ILE A 4 31.23 -5.87 -52.33
N ARG A 5 30.34 -6.43 -53.15
CA ARG A 5 28.97 -5.89 -53.36
C ARG A 5 27.96 -6.28 -52.28
N ALA A 6 28.21 -7.32 -51.50
CA ALA A 6 27.31 -7.73 -50.41
C ALA A 6 27.61 -6.97 -49.11
N LEU A 7 28.87 -6.54 -48.91
CA LEU A 7 29.29 -5.84 -47.69
C LEU A 7 28.81 -4.37 -47.66
N THR A 8 28.70 -3.73 -48.82
CA THR A 8 28.22 -2.35 -48.93
C THR A 8 26.71 -2.21 -48.74
N PHE A 9 25.92 -3.24 -49.07
CA PHE A 9 24.47 -3.25 -48.83
C PHE A 9 24.11 -3.42 -47.34
N PHE A 10 24.90 -4.18 -46.58
CA PHE A 10 24.68 -4.37 -45.14
C PHE A 10 24.95 -3.09 -44.33
N ILE A 11 25.96 -2.31 -44.71
CA ILE A 11 26.35 -1.10 -43.97
C ILE A 11 25.33 0.04 -44.17
N LEU A 12 24.74 0.17 -45.37
CA LEU A 12 23.70 1.17 -45.65
C LEU A 12 22.36 0.85 -44.98
N PHE A 13 22.04 -0.43 -44.74
CA PHE A 13 20.83 -0.80 -44.00
C PHE A 13 20.98 -0.53 -42.49
N CYS A 14 22.18 -0.71 -41.92
CA CYS A 14 22.42 -0.40 -40.50
C CYS A 14 22.35 1.10 -40.18
N LEU A 15 22.74 1.99 -41.11
CA LEU A 15 22.71 3.45 -40.87
C LEU A 15 21.32 4.09 -41.03
N LEU A 16 20.37 3.39 -41.67
CA LEU A 16 18.97 3.86 -41.75
C LEU A 16 18.13 3.48 -40.53
N VAL A 17 18.53 2.43 -39.79
CA VAL A 17 17.83 2.01 -38.56
C VAL A 17 18.21 2.89 -37.36
N THR A 18 19.37 3.56 -37.38
CA THR A 18 19.83 4.43 -36.29
C THR A 18 19.27 5.86 -36.31
N HIS A 19 18.46 6.21 -37.32
CA HIS A 19 17.87 7.55 -37.45
C HIS A 19 16.33 7.57 -37.54
N HIS A 20 15.66 6.51 -37.09
CA HIS A 20 14.27 6.64 -36.66
C HIS A 20 14.26 7.15 -35.21
N PRO A 21 14.04 8.46 -34.95
CA PRO A 21 13.58 8.84 -33.63
C PRO A 21 12.27 8.07 -33.44
N TYR A 22 12.28 7.13 -32.50
CA TYR A 22 11.07 6.51 -31.99
C TYR A 22 10.19 7.65 -31.47
N LEU A 23 9.25 8.10 -32.30
CA LEU A 23 8.17 8.94 -31.86
C LEU A 23 7.22 8.06 -31.05
N THR A 24 7.56 7.81 -29.80
CA THR A 24 6.58 7.40 -28.80
C THR A 24 5.69 8.60 -28.56
N ASN A 25 4.58 8.67 -29.29
CA ASN A 25 3.53 9.64 -29.00
C ASN A 25 2.78 9.14 -27.75
N ALA A 26 3.40 9.29 -26.58
CA ALA A 26 2.70 9.18 -25.33
C ALA A 26 1.84 10.43 -25.20
N SER A 27 0.60 10.35 -25.66
CA SER A 27 -0.42 11.34 -25.34
C SER A 27 -0.46 11.46 -23.82
N ARG A 28 0.12 12.53 -23.29
CA ARG A 28 0.10 12.84 -21.86
C ARG A 28 -1.32 13.27 -21.55
N HIS A 29 -2.20 12.30 -21.32
CA HIS A 29 -3.48 12.55 -20.69
C HIS A 29 -3.19 13.14 -19.32
N HIS A 30 -3.28 14.46 -19.22
CA HIS A 30 -3.35 15.15 -17.96
C HIS A 30 -4.67 14.76 -17.29
N HIS A 31 -4.66 13.63 -16.59
CA HIS A 31 -5.65 13.41 -15.55
C HIS A 31 -5.39 14.47 -14.49
N HIS A 32 -6.31 15.42 -14.39
CA HIS A 32 -6.45 16.21 -13.17
C HIS A 32 -6.77 15.22 -12.04
N HIS A 33 -5.74 14.72 -11.36
CA HIS A 33 -5.91 14.16 -10.04
C HIS A 33 -6.37 15.32 -9.16
N ARG A 34 -7.70 15.45 -9.01
CA ARG A 34 -8.25 16.10 -7.83
C ARG A 34 -7.54 15.43 -6.66
N ARG A 35 -6.74 16.18 -5.92
CA ARG A 35 -6.22 15.71 -4.63
C ARG A 35 -7.46 15.48 -3.77
N HIS A 36 -7.95 14.24 -3.74
CA HIS A 36 -8.95 13.81 -2.79
C HIS A 36 -8.25 13.81 -1.43
N HIS A 37 -8.19 15.00 -0.82
CA HIS A 37 -7.88 15.09 0.59
C HIS A 37 -8.93 14.23 1.30
N PRO A 38 -8.54 13.26 2.15
CA PRO A 38 -9.50 12.48 2.90
C PRO A 38 -10.43 13.44 3.62
N GLU A 39 -11.73 13.26 3.43
CA GLU A 39 -12.72 14.05 4.15
C GLU A 39 -12.47 13.84 5.64
N TYR A 40 -12.20 14.93 6.35
CA TYR A 40 -11.99 14.87 7.79
C TYR A 40 -13.31 14.47 8.44
N ASN A 41 -13.40 13.22 8.90
CA ASN A 41 -14.57 12.68 9.57
C ASN A 41 -14.37 12.76 11.10
N PRO A 42 -14.95 13.77 11.79
CA PRO A 42 -14.78 13.94 13.23
C PRO A 42 -15.44 12.82 14.05
N SER A 43 -16.42 12.12 13.47
CA SER A 43 -17.08 10.96 14.08
C SER A 43 -16.24 9.68 13.99
N GLY A 44 -15.23 9.67 13.11
CA GLY A 44 -14.36 8.54 12.83
C GLY A 44 -14.96 7.52 11.88
N ASN A 45 -14.07 6.69 11.34
CA ASN A 45 -14.39 5.65 10.37
C ASN A 45 -14.70 4.36 11.14
N HIS A 46 -15.88 3.80 10.91
CA HIS A 46 -16.25 2.49 11.45
C HIS A 46 -15.51 1.40 10.66
N GLY A 47 -14.86 0.49 11.37
CA GLY A 47 -14.10 -0.59 10.76
C GLY A 47 -14.09 -1.85 11.61
N ILE A 48 -13.54 -2.90 11.05
CA ILE A 48 -13.24 -4.16 11.73
C ILE A 48 -11.73 -4.22 11.92
N LEU A 49 -11.31 -4.45 13.17
CA LEU A 49 -9.93 -4.72 13.51
C LEU A 49 -9.67 -6.22 13.32
N THR A 50 -8.63 -6.55 12.57
CA THR A 50 -8.06 -7.90 12.46
C THR A 50 -6.64 -7.91 13.02
N VAL A 51 -6.07 -9.09 13.21
CA VAL A 51 -4.69 -9.26 13.69
C VAL A 51 -3.78 -9.73 12.57
N ASN A 52 -2.62 -9.10 12.44
CA ASN A 52 -1.59 -9.47 11.48
C ASN A 52 -0.18 -9.37 12.07
N ASN A 53 0.70 -10.24 11.61
CA ASN A 53 2.12 -10.29 11.94
C ASN A 53 2.95 -9.73 10.79
N PHE A 54 3.34 -8.46 10.94
CA PHE A 54 4.17 -7.72 10.00
C PHE A 54 5.67 -8.08 10.07
N ALA A 55 6.06 -9.10 10.84
CA ALA A 55 7.43 -9.59 10.88
C ALA A 55 7.75 -10.45 9.65
N ARG A 56 9.05 -10.61 9.37
CA ARG A 56 9.52 -11.57 8.36
C ARG A 56 9.03 -12.98 8.70
N GLY A 57 8.39 -13.65 7.75
CA GLY A 57 7.83 -14.99 7.95
C GLY A 57 6.53 -15.02 8.76
N GLY A 58 5.92 -13.85 9.00
CA GLY A 58 4.55 -13.75 9.48
C GLY A 58 3.51 -14.03 8.38
N ASP A 59 2.25 -13.87 8.75
CA ASP A 59 1.08 -13.97 7.87
C ASP A 59 0.90 -12.76 6.94
N GLY A 60 1.56 -11.62 7.23
CA GLY A 60 1.54 -10.43 6.36
C GLY A 60 2.28 -10.60 5.02
N GLY A 61 2.96 -11.73 4.80
CA GLY A 61 3.63 -12.02 3.54
C GLY A 61 4.92 -11.22 3.34
N GLY A 62 4.88 -10.23 2.44
CA GLY A 62 6.03 -9.43 2.02
C GLY A 62 6.36 -8.27 2.96
N PRO A 63 7.40 -7.47 2.64
CA PRO A 63 7.60 -6.17 3.28
C PRO A 63 6.44 -5.22 2.98
N SER A 64 6.13 -4.32 3.92
CA SER A 64 4.97 -3.44 3.82
C SER A 64 5.09 -2.35 2.77
N GLU A 65 3.98 -2.02 2.11
CA GLU A 65 3.91 -1.19 0.91
C GLU A 65 4.46 0.25 1.13
N CYS A 66 4.28 0.84 2.31
CA CYS A 66 4.67 2.23 2.55
C CYS A 66 6.18 2.46 2.58
N ASP A 67 6.97 1.50 3.04
CA ASP A 67 8.42 1.69 3.29
C ASP A 67 9.31 0.51 2.90
N GLY A 68 8.73 -0.57 2.38
CA GLY A 68 9.44 -1.76 1.93
C GLY A 68 10.09 -2.54 3.08
N LYS A 69 9.56 -2.44 4.32
CA LYS A 69 10.14 -3.08 5.50
C LYS A 69 9.18 -4.04 6.17
N PHE A 70 9.75 -4.97 6.94
CA PHE A 70 9.02 -5.73 7.94
C PHE A 70 8.98 -4.92 9.24
N HIS A 71 7.88 -5.05 9.98
CA HIS A 71 7.66 -4.40 11.28
C HIS A 71 7.46 -5.47 12.36
N PRO A 72 8.55 -6.01 12.93
CA PRO A 72 8.43 -6.98 14.01
C PRO A 72 7.87 -6.33 15.28
N LEU A 73 7.42 -7.17 16.21
CA LEU A 73 7.09 -6.70 17.56
C LEU A 73 8.32 -6.00 18.19
N PRO A 74 8.13 -4.93 18.98
CA PRO A 74 6.85 -4.44 19.52
C PRO A 74 6.23 -3.27 18.73
N GLU A 75 6.55 -3.08 17.45
CA GLU A 75 5.99 -1.97 16.67
C GLU A 75 4.45 -1.99 16.66
N ARG A 76 3.85 -0.78 16.72
CA ARG A 76 2.39 -0.59 16.60
C ARG A 76 2.09 -0.07 15.21
N VAL A 77 1.84 -1.01 14.32
CA VAL A 77 1.56 -0.74 12.92
C VAL A 77 0.24 -1.35 12.48
N VAL A 78 -0.31 -0.81 11.38
CA VAL A 78 -1.53 -1.29 10.73
C VAL A 78 -1.40 -1.27 9.20
N ALA A 79 -2.13 -2.18 8.56
CA ALA A 79 -2.56 -2.06 7.17
C ALA A 79 -3.99 -1.51 7.11
N LEU A 80 -4.32 -0.77 6.07
CA LEU A 80 -5.69 -0.29 5.82
C LEU A 80 -6.23 -0.92 4.53
N SER A 81 -7.53 -1.21 4.48
CA SER A 81 -8.21 -1.59 3.23
C SER A 81 -7.90 -0.60 2.11
N SER A 82 -7.80 -1.10 0.88
CA SER A 82 -7.43 -0.35 -0.33
C SER A 82 -8.10 1.02 -0.48
N GLU A 83 -9.39 1.14 -0.15
CA GLU A 83 -10.14 2.40 -0.24
C GLU A 83 -9.64 3.46 0.75
N TRP A 84 -9.20 3.04 1.94
CA TRP A 84 -8.63 3.92 2.95
C TRP A 84 -7.13 4.11 2.77
N PHE A 85 -6.42 3.08 2.31
CA PHE A 85 -5.01 3.15 1.95
C PHE A 85 -4.80 4.16 0.82
N ASN A 86 -5.66 4.10 -0.21
CA ASN A 86 -5.77 5.05 -1.32
C ASN A 86 -4.40 5.46 -1.87
N ASN A 87 -3.65 4.49 -2.41
CA ASN A 87 -2.29 4.69 -2.93
C ASN A 87 -1.34 5.33 -1.89
N GLY A 88 -1.46 4.92 -0.62
CA GLY A 88 -0.57 5.33 0.45
C GLY A 88 -0.77 6.76 0.97
N VAL A 89 -1.94 7.38 0.82
CA VAL A 89 -2.18 8.77 1.31
C VAL A 89 -1.97 8.93 2.82
N LEU A 90 -2.06 7.84 3.59
CA LEU A 90 -1.79 7.79 5.02
C LEU A 90 -0.45 7.12 5.37
N CYS A 91 0.39 6.76 4.41
CA CYS A 91 1.68 6.11 4.68
C CYS A 91 2.53 6.91 5.66
N GLY A 92 3.01 6.23 6.72
CA GLY A 92 3.81 6.84 7.79
C GLY A 92 3.02 7.75 8.74
N GLN A 93 1.75 8.05 8.43
CA GLN A 93 0.85 8.79 9.32
C GLN A 93 0.35 7.88 10.43
N ARG A 94 -0.18 8.50 11.50
CA ARG A 94 -0.75 7.78 12.62
C ARG A 94 -2.27 7.86 12.59
N ILE A 95 -2.89 6.82 13.10
CA ILE A 95 -4.32 6.78 13.39
C ILE A 95 -4.53 6.46 14.87
N ARG A 96 -5.64 6.92 15.42
CA ARG A 96 -6.16 6.49 16.71
C ARG A 96 -7.28 5.50 16.47
N ILE A 97 -7.15 4.31 17.05
CA ILE A 97 -8.14 3.24 17.00
C ILE A 97 -8.83 3.20 18.37
N LYS A 98 -10.16 3.19 18.40
CA LYS A 98 -10.98 3.11 19.60
C LYS A 98 -11.83 1.86 19.56
N ALA A 99 -11.72 1.04 20.60
CA ALA A 99 -12.53 -0.16 20.79
C ALA A 99 -13.80 0.13 21.60
N LYS A 100 -14.78 -0.78 21.53
CA LYS A 100 -16.04 -0.67 22.29
C LYS A 100 -15.85 -0.62 23.81
N ASN A 101 -14.77 -1.21 24.33
CA ASN A 101 -14.40 -1.17 25.75
C ASN A 101 -13.90 0.23 26.22
N GLY A 102 -13.90 1.24 25.34
CA GLY A 102 -13.48 2.61 25.63
C GLY A 102 -11.98 2.86 25.51
N ARG A 103 -11.15 1.81 25.38
CA ARG A 103 -9.70 1.93 25.23
C ARG A 103 -9.34 2.40 23.82
N SER A 104 -8.17 3.01 23.69
CA SER A 104 -7.65 3.47 22.42
C SER A 104 -6.17 3.15 22.27
N ALA A 105 -5.75 2.92 21.02
CA ALA A 105 -4.36 2.69 20.65
C ALA A 105 -3.98 3.61 19.49
N VAL A 106 -2.70 3.98 19.43
CA VAL A 106 -2.15 4.76 18.31
C VAL A 106 -1.20 3.87 17.52
N ALA A 107 -1.42 3.79 16.21
CA ALA A 107 -0.63 2.97 15.31
C ALA A 107 -0.24 3.75 14.06
N LYS A 108 0.93 3.40 13.49
CA LYS A 108 1.43 3.93 12.22
C LYS A 108 0.85 3.09 11.07
N VAL A 109 0.35 3.75 10.02
CA VAL A 109 -0.05 3.07 8.79
C VAL A 109 1.21 2.74 8.00
N VAL A 110 1.39 1.45 7.69
CA VAL A 110 2.57 0.95 6.98
C VAL A 110 2.23 0.15 5.73
N ASP A 111 1.00 -0.33 5.59
CA ASP A 111 0.67 -1.28 4.54
C ASP A 111 -0.75 -1.13 3.99
N GLU A 112 -0.97 -1.82 2.89
CA GLU A 112 -2.29 -2.03 2.28
C GLU A 112 -2.82 -3.42 2.64
N CYS A 113 -4.08 -3.48 3.05
CA CYS A 113 -4.86 -4.71 3.06
C CYS A 113 -5.63 -4.79 1.74
N ASP A 114 -5.03 -5.44 0.75
CA ASP A 114 -5.49 -5.44 -0.65
C ASP A 114 -6.87 -6.11 -0.81
N THR A 115 -7.90 -5.31 -1.11
CA THR A 115 -9.28 -5.81 -1.28
C THR A 115 -9.47 -6.65 -2.53
N GLY A 116 -8.59 -6.48 -3.54
CA GLY A 116 -8.52 -7.35 -4.71
C GLY A 116 -7.90 -8.72 -4.43
N ARG A 117 -7.29 -8.92 -3.26
CA ARG A 117 -6.63 -10.17 -2.83
C ARG A 117 -7.21 -10.77 -1.55
N GLY A 118 -8.46 -10.44 -1.23
CA GLY A 118 -9.23 -11.11 -0.17
C GLY A 118 -9.45 -10.28 1.09
N CYS A 119 -8.93 -9.06 1.18
CA CYS A 119 -9.28 -8.15 2.28
C CYS A 119 -10.70 -7.58 2.11
N LYS A 120 -11.43 -7.37 3.22
CA LYS A 120 -12.71 -6.65 3.19
C LYS A 120 -12.46 -5.14 3.03
N HIS A 121 -13.48 -4.37 2.66
CA HIS A 121 -13.38 -2.93 2.36
C HIS A 121 -13.35 -1.99 3.58
N ASN A 122 -13.31 -2.53 4.79
CA ASN A 122 -13.41 -1.77 6.04
C ASN A 122 -12.51 -2.33 7.17
N ILE A 123 -11.36 -2.88 6.80
CA ILE A 123 -10.38 -3.50 7.69
C ILE A 123 -9.33 -2.49 8.14
N VAL A 124 -9.03 -2.53 9.44
CA VAL A 124 -7.77 -2.07 10.00
C VAL A 124 -7.03 -3.32 10.48
N ASP A 125 -6.02 -3.75 9.73
CA ASP A 125 -5.32 -4.99 10.01
C ASP A 125 -4.10 -4.70 10.88
N ALA A 126 -4.12 -5.13 12.13
CA ALA A 126 -3.30 -4.54 13.16
C ALA A 126 -2.30 -5.50 13.80
N SER A 127 -1.10 -5.00 14.06
CA SER A 127 -0.10 -5.74 14.82
C SER A 127 -0.61 -6.15 16.21
N LYS A 128 -0.13 -7.28 16.73
CA LYS A 128 -0.49 -7.80 18.07
C LYS A 128 -0.29 -6.78 19.20
N ASN A 129 0.64 -5.84 19.07
CA ASN A 129 0.85 -4.82 20.10
C ASN A 129 -0.26 -3.75 20.13
N VAL A 130 -0.96 -3.50 19.00
CA VAL A 130 -2.18 -2.67 18.98
C VAL A 130 -3.31 -3.36 19.75
N TRP A 131 -3.54 -4.65 19.48
CA TRP A 131 -4.53 -5.46 20.20
C TRP A 131 -4.27 -5.46 21.71
N LYS A 132 -3.01 -5.62 22.12
CA LYS A 132 -2.59 -5.55 23.53
C LYS A 132 -2.92 -4.20 24.17
N GLU A 133 -2.64 -3.08 23.50
CA GLU A 133 -2.93 -1.74 24.03
C GLU A 133 -4.44 -1.48 24.17
N LEU A 134 -5.21 -1.96 23.19
CA LEU A 134 -6.67 -1.95 23.22
C LEU A 134 -7.27 -2.88 24.28
N GLY A 135 -6.47 -3.76 24.90
CA GLY A 135 -6.96 -4.71 25.90
C GLY A 135 -7.96 -5.70 25.31
N LEU A 136 -7.73 -6.15 24.08
CA LEU A 136 -8.58 -7.09 23.35
C LEU A 136 -7.94 -8.48 23.33
N ASN A 137 -8.76 -9.52 23.22
CA ASN A 137 -8.29 -10.88 23.01
C ASN A 137 -8.08 -11.13 21.52
N ILE A 138 -6.87 -11.53 21.12
CA ILE A 138 -6.56 -11.82 19.71
C ILE A 138 -7.36 -13.00 19.16
N ASP A 139 -7.83 -13.91 20.02
CA ASP A 139 -8.62 -15.07 19.61
C ASP A 139 -10.05 -14.69 19.19
N ASP A 140 -10.48 -13.45 19.43
CA ASP A 140 -11.76 -12.92 18.91
C ASP A 140 -11.73 -12.78 17.38
N GLY A 141 -10.54 -12.68 16.78
CA GLY A 141 -10.28 -12.62 15.33
C GLY A 141 -10.68 -11.30 14.67
N GLU A 142 -11.94 -10.91 14.82
CA GLU A 142 -12.52 -9.69 14.24
C GLU A 142 -13.27 -8.90 15.32
N VAL A 143 -12.91 -7.62 15.51
CA VAL A 143 -13.66 -6.75 16.44
C VAL A 143 -14.03 -5.40 15.83
N PRO A 144 -15.25 -4.89 16.10
CA PRO A 144 -15.65 -3.57 15.60
C PRO A 144 -14.91 -2.45 16.34
N ILE A 145 -14.38 -1.50 15.57
CA ILE A 145 -13.67 -0.32 16.05
C ILE A 145 -14.15 0.96 15.35
N ILE A 146 -13.73 2.10 15.90
CA ILE A 146 -13.77 3.40 15.24
C ILE A 146 -12.33 3.89 15.13
N TRP A 147 -11.91 4.42 13.99
CA TRP A 147 -10.59 5.03 13.86
C TRP A 147 -10.62 6.43 13.26
N THR A 148 -9.65 7.26 13.66
CA THR A 148 -9.47 8.63 13.14
C THR A 148 -8.00 8.87 12.79
N LYS A 149 -7.76 9.69 11.76
CA LYS A 149 -6.44 10.28 11.52
C LYS A 149 -6.09 11.25 12.66
N ILE A 150 -4.83 11.28 13.09
CA ILE A 150 -4.32 12.20 14.12
C ILE A 150 -3.17 13.06 13.61
#